data_AF-A0A1B6GQY6-F1
#
_entry.id   AF-A0A1B6GQY6-F1
#
_cell.length_a   1.000
_cell.length_b   1.000
_cell.length_c   1.000
_cell.angle_alpha   90.00
_cell.angle_beta   90.00
_cell.angle_gamma   90.00
#
_symmetry.space_group_name_H-M   'P 1'
#
loop_
_entity.id
_entity.type
_entity.pdbx_description
1 polymer ?
#
loop_
_entity_poly.entity_id
_entity_poly.type
_entity_poly.pdbx_seq_one_letter_code
_entity_poly.pdbx_strand_id
1 'polypeptide(L)'
;TLSKNKVLGQYLKERKADELQDHEHELININRLYVENGLDIRQCMTSLFPKEYHTTNMTNQKVTANNIRLWIANETNNKIILNPSWKREFSFNTMVKSTISINAAYFKGVWLNQFLKTETKKERFYTYNEEFSEVDMMTTTGFFTLWSPQDAPMKILEIPYSGRTISIIIVMPYQKHHEEMLHEYLYRFTSEDFEYIFRV
;
A
#
# COMPACT_ATOMS: atom_id res chain seq x y z
N THR A 1 -16.77 -5.24 13.35
CA THR A 1 -17.16 -4.79 11.99
C THR A 1 -17.37 -3.29 12.00
N LEU A 2 -16.73 -2.54 11.09
CA LEU A 2 -16.94 -1.08 10.98
C LEU A 2 -18.36 -0.78 10.47
N SER A 3 -19.04 0.22 11.04
CA SER A 3 -20.34 0.66 10.54
C SER A 3 -20.18 1.56 9.31
N LYS A 4 -21.21 1.64 8.45
CA LYS A 4 -21.21 2.53 7.28
C LYS A 4 -20.87 3.98 7.65
N ASN A 5 -21.40 4.46 8.77
CA ASN A 5 -21.15 5.83 9.25
C ASN A 5 -19.70 6.01 9.74
N LYS A 6 -19.10 4.98 10.37
CA LYS A 6 -17.69 5.02 10.75
C LYS A 6 -16.79 5.07 9.51
N VAL A 7 -17.07 4.26 8.50
CA VAL A 7 -16.32 4.25 7.23
C VAL A 7 -16.45 5.60 6.53
N LEU A 8 -17.66 6.15 6.42
CA LEU A 8 -17.88 7.45 5.80
C LEU A 8 -17.20 8.59 6.57
N GLY A 9 -17.29 8.59 7.90
CA GLY A 9 -16.62 9.57 8.74
C GLY A 9 -15.10 9.56 8.58
N GLN A 10 -14.51 8.36 8.49
CA GLN A 10 -13.08 8.20 8.26
C GLN A 10 -12.67 8.69 6.86
N TYR A 11 -13.41 8.30 5.82
CA TYR A 11 -13.19 8.81 4.46
C TYR A 11 -13.20 10.34 4.39
N LEU A 12 -14.20 10.98 5.02
CA LEU A 12 -14.29 12.45 5.04
C LEU A 12 -13.13 13.10 5.82
N LYS A 13 -12.60 12.43 6.86
CA LYS A 13 -11.44 12.90 7.62
C LYS A 13 -10.16 12.82 6.78
N GLU A 14 -9.95 11.70 6.07
CA GLU A 14 -8.81 11.51 5.16
C GLU A 14 -8.81 12.53 4.03
N ARG A 15 -9.95 12.75 3.36
CA ARG A 15 -10.05 13.75 2.29
C ARG A 15 -9.75 15.19 2.75
N LYS A 16 -10.05 15.52 4.01
CA LYS A 16 -9.67 16.81 4.61
C LYS A 16 -8.18 16.88 4.97
N ALA A 17 -7.59 15.77 5.38
CA ALA A 17 -6.17 15.70 5.69
C ALA A 17 -5.31 15.78 4.41
N ASP A 18 -5.75 15.16 3.31
CA ASP A 18 -5.07 15.24 2.00
C ASP A 18 -4.99 16.68 1.45
N GLU A 19 -5.88 17.58 1.89
CA GLU A 19 -5.82 19.02 1.54
C GLU A 19 -4.75 19.78 2.34
N LEU A 20 -4.26 19.21 3.44
CA LEU A 20 -3.19 19.77 4.27
C LEU A 20 -1.87 19.13 3.83
N GLN A 21 -1.11 19.85 3.01
CA GLN A 21 0.14 19.38 2.45
C GLN A 21 1.22 19.24 3.52
N ASP A 22 1.68 18.01 3.77
CA ASP A 22 2.90 17.73 4.53
C ASP A 22 4.11 17.72 3.56
N HIS A 23 5.22 18.31 3.99
CA HIS A 23 6.44 18.45 3.18
C HIS A 23 7.47 17.34 3.43
N GLU A 24 7.23 16.46 4.42
CA GLU A 24 8.25 15.48 4.86
C GLU A 24 8.28 14.21 4.01
N HIS A 25 7.18 13.87 3.34
CA HIS A 25 7.06 12.70 2.47
C HIS A 25 6.06 12.94 1.32
N GLU A 26 6.23 12.23 0.21
CA GLU A 26 5.27 12.24 -0.90
C GLU A 26 4.35 11.02 -0.77
N LEU A 27 3.09 11.25 -0.42
CA LEU A 27 2.03 10.24 -0.44
C LEU A 27 0.96 10.66 -1.44
N ILE A 28 0.72 9.80 -2.43
CA ILE A 28 -0.36 9.97 -3.41
C ILE A 28 -1.29 8.78 -3.25
N ASN A 29 -2.56 9.03 -2.93
CA ASN A 29 -3.59 8.01 -2.81
C ASN A 29 -4.82 8.38 -3.65
N ILE A 30 -4.98 7.69 -4.78
CA ILE A 30 -6.04 7.96 -5.74
C ILE A 30 -7.06 6.83 -5.74
N ASN A 31 -8.33 7.20 -5.80
CA ASN A 31 -9.45 6.27 -5.82
C ASN A 31 -10.38 6.65 -6.97
N ARG A 32 -10.92 5.65 -7.67
CA ARG A 32 -11.99 5.87 -8.65
C ARG A 32 -12.88 4.66 -8.76
N LEU A 33 -14.18 4.92 -8.76
CA LEU A 33 -15.25 3.96 -9.02
C LEU A 33 -15.76 4.20 -10.44
N TYR A 34 -15.41 3.29 -11.36
CA TYR A 34 -15.98 3.26 -12.70
C TYR A 34 -17.29 2.47 -12.69
N VAL A 35 -18.32 3.03 -13.31
CA VAL A 35 -19.66 2.43 -13.41
C VAL A 35 -20.07 2.33 -14.88
N GLU A 36 -20.52 1.15 -15.31
CA GLU A 36 -21.00 0.95 -16.68
C GLU A 36 -22.17 1.89 -17.00
N ASN A 37 -22.19 2.39 -18.24
CA ASN A 37 -23.23 3.28 -18.71
C ASN A 37 -24.62 2.65 -18.59
N GLY A 38 -25.56 3.42 -18.02
CA GLY A 38 -26.93 2.98 -17.78
C GLY A 38 -27.07 1.92 -16.68
N LEU A 39 -26.06 1.69 -15.85
CA LEU A 39 -26.22 0.95 -14.60
C LEU A 39 -26.81 1.88 -13.53
N ASP A 40 -27.99 1.54 -13.02
CA ASP A 40 -28.65 2.31 -11.97
C ASP A 40 -27.94 2.10 -10.63
N ILE A 41 -27.26 3.13 -10.18
CA ILE A 41 -26.63 3.20 -8.85
C ILE A 41 -27.43 4.12 -7.94
N ARG A 42 -27.41 3.85 -6.64
CA ARG A 42 -28.10 4.69 -5.65
C ARG A 42 -27.58 6.12 -5.74
N GLN A 43 -28.48 7.10 -5.81
CA GLN A 43 -28.14 8.53 -5.93
C GLN A 43 -27.20 9.04 -4.83
N CYS A 44 -27.25 8.45 -3.63
CA CYS A 44 -26.31 8.83 -2.58
C CYS A 44 -24.84 8.56 -2.95
N MET A 45 -24.54 7.60 -3.83
CA MET A 45 -23.16 7.31 -4.24
C MET A 45 -22.53 8.47 -5.01
N THR A 46 -23.28 9.13 -5.90
CA THR A 46 -22.79 10.31 -6.63
C THR A 46 -22.62 11.51 -5.71
N SER A 47 -23.46 11.61 -4.68
CA SER A 47 -23.40 12.69 -3.68
C SER A 47 -22.24 12.51 -2.69
N LEU A 48 -21.95 11.26 -2.30
CA LEU A 48 -20.90 10.93 -1.33
C LEU A 48 -19.50 10.90 -1.95
N PHE A 49 -19.39 10.51 -3.23
CA PHE A 49 -18.11 10.33 -3.93
C PHE A 49 -18.05 11.13 -5.24
N PRO A 50 -18.26 12.46 -5.21
CA PRO A 50 -18.39 13.25 -6.43
C PRO A 50 -17.11 13.30 -7.27
N LYS A 51 -15.92 13.12 -6.65
CA LYS A 51 -14.63 13.12 -7.34
C LYS A 51 -14.27 11.73 -7.90
N GLU A 52 -14.63 10.69 -7.15
CA GLU A 52 -14.26 9.30 -7.44
C GLU A 52 -15.28 8.56 -8.30
N TYR A 53 -16.55 8.96 -8.30
CA TYR A 53 -17.58 8.33 -9.14
C TYR A 53 -17.43 8.76 -10.60
N HIS A 54 -17.27 7.81 -11.53
CA HIS A 54 -17.20 8.06 -12.97
C HIS A 54 -17.98 7.00 -13.75
N THR A 55 -18.72 7.42 -14.78
CA THR A 55 -19.33 6.48 -15.73
C THR A 55 -18.40 6.21 -16.92
N THR A 56 -18.46 5.01 -17.46
CA THR A 56 -17.69 4.64 -18.67
C THR A 56 -18.38 3.53 -19.45
N ASN A 57 -18.04 3.40 -20.73
CA ASN A 57 -18.46 2.29 -21.56
C ASN A 57 -17.50 1.10 -21.41
N MET A 58 -17.80 0.16 -20.52
CA MET A 58 -16.92 -0.98 -20.25
C MET A 58 -17.03 -2.08 -21.30
N THR A 59 -18.03 -2.04 -22.19
CA THR A 59 -18.11 -2.95 -23.36
C THR A 59 -16.91 -2.79 -24.28
N ASN A 60 -16.34 -1.58 -24.39
CA ASN A 60 -15.07 -1.34 -25.07
C ASN A 60 -13.90 -1.45 -24.10
N GLN A 61 -13.61 -2.67 -23.66
CA GLN A 61 -12.59 -2.96 -22.65
C GLN A 61 -11.22 -2.37 -23.00
N LYS A 62 -10.78 -2.46 -24.27
CA LYS A 62 -9.46 -1.99 -24.69
C LYS A 62 -9.29 -0.48 -24.50
N VAL A 63 -10.34 0.29 -24.80
CA VAL A 63 -10.36 1.74 -24.63
C VAL A 63 -10.51 2.09 -23.15
N THR A 64 -11.45 1.46 -22.45
CA THR A 64 -11.68 1.70 -21.01
C THR A 64 -10.45 1.39 -20.18
N ALA A 65 -9.78 0.27 -20.46
CA ALA A 65 -8.46 -0.02 -19.91
C ALA A 65 -7.53 1.16 -20.21
N ASN A 66 -7.23 1.46 -21.47
CA ASN A 66 -6.27 2.53 -21.78
C ASN A 66 -6.55 3.87 -21.07
N ASN A 67 -7.81 4.27 -20.94
CA ASN A 67 -8.22 5.47 -20.21
C ASN A 67 -7.90 5.39 -18.71
N ILE A 68 -8.19 4.26 -18.06
CA ILE A 68 -7.83 4.02 -16.66
C ILE A 68 -6.31 4.14 -16.46
N ARG A 69 -5.50 3.54 -17.34
CA ARG A 69 -4.03 3.65 -17.25
C ARG A 69 -3.56 5.09 -17.35
N LEU A 70 -4.07 5.83 -18.33
CA LEU A 70 -3.71 7.24 -18.51
C LEU A 70 -4.15 8.07 -17.33
N TRP A 71 -5.33 7.80 -16.77
CA TRP A 71 -5.81 8.44 -15.56
C TRP A 71 -4.89 8.16 -14.36
N ILE A 72 -4.53 6.90 -14.09
CA ILE A 72 -3.60 6.54 -13.00
C ILE A 72 -2.27 7.29 -13.18
N ALA A 73 -1.71 7.29 -14.39
CA ALA A 73 -0.47 8.00 -14.66
C ALA A 73 -0.61 9.52 -14.43
N ASN A 74 -1.71 10.12 -14.87
CA ASN A 74 -1.97 11.55 -14.70
C ASN A 74 -2.09 11.93 -13.21
N GLU A 75 -2.99 11.29 -12.47
CA GLU A 75 -3.23 11.64 -11.06
C GLU A 75 -2.04 11.31 -10.15
N THR A 76 -1.18 10.39 -10.58
CA THR A 76 0.03 10.05 -9.85
C THR A 76 1.25 10.81 -10.35
N ASN A 77 1.11 11.86 -11.17
CA ASN A 77 2.22 12.62 -11.73
C ASN A 77 3.30 11.72 -12.37
N ASN A 78 2.86 10.69 -13.10
CA ASN A 78 3.67 9.65 -13.73
C ASN A 78 4.53 8.80 -12.78
N LYS A 79 4.22 8.78 -11.47
CA LYS A 79 4.88 7.87 -10.50
C LYS A 79 4.42 6.44 -10.66
N ILE A 80 3.17 6.22 -11.08
CA ILE A 80 2.63 4.90 -11.41
C ILE A 80 2.31 4.86 -12.91
N ILE A 81 3.09 4.09 -13.66
CA ILE A 81 2.90 3.88 -15.10
C ILE A 81 2.66 2.40 -15.34
N LEU A 82 1.42 2.03 -15.69
CA LEU A 82 1.12 0.65 -16.03
C LEU A 82 1.67 0.31 -17.43
N ASN A 83 2.29 -0.87 -17.55
CA ASN A 83 2.75 -1.42 -18.82
C ASN A 83 1.56 -1.65 -19.76
N PRO A 84 1.61 -1.30 -21.06
CA PRO A 84 0.54 -1.59 -22.04
C PRO A 84 -0.08 -3.00 -21.99
N SER A 85 0.65 -4.02 -21.54
CA SER A 85 0.16 -5.39 -21.37
C SER A 85 -0.87 -5.60 -20.25
N TRP A 86 -1.02 -4.64 -19.33
CA TRP A 86 -1.97 -4.69 -18.21
C TRP A 86 -3.43 -4.88 -18.67
N LYS A 87 -3.73 -4.54 -19.93
CA LYS A 87 -5.03 -4.79 -20.56
C LYS A 87 -5.45 -6.27 -20.49
N ARG A 88 -4.50 -7.20 -20.41
CA ARG A 88 -4.78 -8.64 -20.26
C ARG A 88 -5.38 -8.98 -18.90
N GLU A 89 -5.00 -8.24 -17.86
CA GLU A 89 -5.55 -8.37 -16.51
C GLU A 89 -6.91 -7.66 -16.40
N PHE A 90 -7.18 -6.71 -17.30
CA PHE A 90 -8.42 -5.97 -17.41
C PHE A 90 -9.46 -6.67 -18.31
N SER A 91 -9.79 -7.92 -17.98
CA SER A 91 -10.82 -8.70 -18.69
C SER A 91 -11.93 -9.10 -17.73
N PHE A 92 -13.16 -8.69 -18.00
CA PHE A 92 -14.35 -9.04 -17.23
C PHE A 92 -15.54 -9.30 -18.15
N ASN A 93 -16.60 -9.91 -17.62
CA ASN A 93 -17.80 -10.24 -18.39
C ASN A 93 -18.55 -8.95 -18.79
N THR A 94 -18.59 -8.65 -20.09
CA THR A 94 -19.31 -7.48 -20.63
C THR A 94 -20.79 -7.73 -20.90
N MET A 95 -21.28 -8.96 -20.71
CA MET A 95 -22.71 -9.28 -20.82
C MET A 95 -23.51 -8.76 -19.61
N VAL A 96 -22.84 -8.37 -18.54
CA VAL A 96 -23.45 -7.83 -17.32
C VAL A 96 -22.89 -6.45 -17.04
N LYS A 97 -23.77 -5.48 -16.80
CA LYS A 97 -23.38 -4.14 -16.37
C LYS A 97 -22.64 -4.24 -15.03
N SER A 98 -21.43 -3.72 -14.99
CA SER A 98 -20.49 -3.93 -13.89
C SER A 98 -19.94 -2.61 -13.36
N THR A 99 -19.31 -2.69 -12.18
CA THR A 99 -18.57 -1.60 -11.58
C THR A 99 -17.13 -2.04 -11.33
N ILE A 100 -16.18 -1.11 -11.45
CA ILE A 100 -14.76 -1.36 -11.20
C ILE A 100 -14.28 -0.33 -10.18
N SER A 101 -13.78 -0.80 -9.04
CA SER A 101 -13.13 0.05 -8.05
C SER A 101 -11.62 -0.02 -8.25
N ILE A 102 -10.98 1.14 -8.34
CA ILE A 102 -9.54 1.26 -8.53
C ILE A 102 -8.98 2.10 -7.41
N ASN A 103 -8.00 1.55 -6.71
CA ASN A 103 -7.10 2.27 -5.84
C ASN A 103 -5.69 2.20 -6.43
N ALA A 104 -4.97 3.31 -6.41
CA ALA A 104 -3.53 3.32 -6.65
C ALA A 104 -2.85 4.24 -5.64
N ALA A 105 -1.83 3.72 -4.97
CA ALA A 105 -1.11 4.42 -3.93
C ALA A 105 0.39 4.45 -4.26
N TYR A 106 0.99 5.62 -4.15
CA TYR A 106 2.43 5.85 -4.27
C TYR A 106 2.93 6.50 -2.99
N PHE A 107 4.02 5.98 -2.44
CA PHE A 107 4.68 6.55 -1.29
C PHE A 107 6.17 6.70 -1.56
N LYS A 108 6.72 7.85 -1.17
CA LYS A 108 8.16 8.13 -1.18
C LYS A 108 8.50 8.98 0.05
N GLY A 109 9.20 8.35 0.99
CA GLY A 109 9.77 9.03 2.16
C GLY A 109 11.30 9.05 2.11
N VAL A 110 11.89 9.91 2.93
CA VAL A 110 13.33 9.91 3.23
C VAL A 110 13.51 9.29 4.61
N TRP A 111 14.43 8.35 4.78
CA TRP A 111 14.69 7.76 6.11
C TRP A 111 15.16 8.82 7.10
N LEU A 112 14.73 8.72 8.37
CA LEU A 112 15.25 9.58 9.43
C LEU A 112 16.76 9.35 9.61
N ASN A 113 17.17 8.08 9.68
CA ASN A 113 18.56 7.65 9.67
C ASN A 113 18.87 7.01 8.31
N GLN A 114 19.45 7.76 7.38
CA GLN A 114 19.74 7.27 6.04
C GLN A 114 20.91 6.28 6.01
N PHE A 115 20.88 5.37 5.04
CA PHE A 115 21.97 4.45 4.76
C PHE A 115 23.04 5.15 3.92
N LEU A 116 24.29 5.10 4.37
CA LEU A 116 25.41 5.59 3.57
C LEU A 116 25.64 4.65 2.39
N LYS A 117 25.67 5.19 1.18
CA LYS A 117 25.91 4.38 -0.04
C LYS A 117 27.25 3.65 0.01
N THR A 118 28.25 4.21 0.67
CA THR A 118 29.58 3.60 0.86
C THR A 118 29.57 2.37 1.77
N GLU A 119 28.54 2.25 2.63
CA GLU A 119 28.35 1.09 3.51
C GLU A 119 27.45 0.02 2.88
N THR A 120 27.02 0.20 1.63
CA THR A 120 26.27 -0.82 0.88
C THR A 120 27.25 -1.78 0.22
N LYS A 121 27.13 -3.09 0.51
CA LYS A 121 28.05 -4.13 0.04
C LYS A 121 27.28 -5.34 -0.48
N LYS A 122 27.91 -6.12 -1.37
CA LYS A 122 27.36 -7.40 -1.81
C LYS A 122 27.40 -8.40 -0.66
N GLU A 123 26.24 -8.89 -0.26
CA GLU A 123 26.10 -9.94 0.75
C GLU A 123 25.09 -11.01 0.33
N ARG A 124 25.16 -12.17 0.99
CA ARG A 124 24.26 -13.30 0.73
C ARG A 124 22.93 -13.07 1.44
N PHE A 125 21.84 -13.02 0.67
CA PHE A 125 20.48 -13.11 1.18
C PHE A 125 19.96 -14.53 0.97
N TYR A 126 19.60 -15.20 2.05
CA TYR A 126 19.07 -16.57 2.00
C TYR A 126 17.56 -16.55 1.83
N THR A 127 17.11 -17.25 0.79
CA THR A 127 15.70 -17.50 0.51
C THR A 127 15.17 -18.66 1.37
N TYR A 128 13.85 -18.87 1.33
CA TYR A 128 13.18 -19.97 2.04
C TYR A 128 13.79 -21.35 1.72
N ASN A 129 14.15 -21.59 0.45
CA ASN A 129 14.73 -22.86 0.00
C ASN A 129 16.22 -23.04 0.39
N GLU A 130 16.73 -22.21 1.29
CA GLU A 130 18.14 -22.10 1.69
C GLU A 130 19.14 -21.72 0.57
N GLU A 131 18.65 -21.53 -0.65
CA GLU A 131 19.39 -20.91 -1.72
C GLU A 131 19.71 -19.46 -1.38
N PHE A 132 20.90 -19.00 -1.76
CA PHE A 132 21.28 -17.60 -1.58
C PHE A 132 21.31 -16.85 -2.91
N SER A 133 20.98 -15.56 -2.83
CA SER A 133 21.26 -14.59 -3.89
C SER A 133 22.19 -13.51 -3.34
N GLU A 134 23.10 -13.00 -4.17
CA GLU A 134 23.90 -11.83 -3.80
C GLU A 134 23.08 -10.56 -3.99
N VAL A 135 22.90 -9.79 -2.92
CA VAL A 135 22.14 -8.54 -2.91
C VAL A 135 23.02 -7.38 -2.47
N ASP A 136 22.66 -6.16 -2.87
CA ASP A 136 23.26 -4.94 -2.31
C ASP A 136 22.68 -4.70 -0.91
N MET A 137 23.37 -5.21 0.11
CA MET A 137 22.96 -5.12 1.51
C MET A 137 23.36 -3.77 2.07
N MET A 138 22.37 -3.01 2.55
CA MET A 138 22.60 -1.71 3.18
C MET A 138 22.90 -1.88 4.67
N THR A 139 23.84 -1.10 5.20
CA THR A 139 24.19 -1.10 6.63
C THR A 139 24.10 0.31 7.20
N THR A 140 23.56 0.44 8.41
CA THR A 140 23.58 1.69 9.18
C THR A 140 23.64 1.37 10.67
N THR A 141 24.13 2.31 11.47
CA THR A 141 24.18 2.22 12.94
C THR A 141 23.48 3.43 13.52
N GLY A 142 22.57 3.20 14.48
CA GLY A 142 21.78 4.26 15.09
C GLY A 142 20.85 3.72 16.16
N PHE A 143 20.06 4.61 16.74
CA PHE A 143 19.00 4.24 17.68
C PHE A 143 17.73 3.90 16.90
N PHE A 144 17.30 2.65 17.02
CA PHE A 144 16.08 2.12 16.41
C PHE A 144 15.22 1.44 17.47
N THR A 145 13.90 1.50 17.32
CA THR A 145 12.99 0.71 18.13
C THR A 145 13.12 -0.75 17.71
N LEU A 146 13.48 -1.61 18.66
CA LEU A 146 13.58 -3.06 18.46
C LEU A 146 12.74 -3.75 19.52
N TRP A 147 11.87 -4.65 19.08
CA TRP A 147 11.07 -5.49 19.94
C TRP A 147 11.33 -6.97 19.67
N SER A 148 11.22 -7.77 20.73
CA SER A 148 11.37 -9.22 20.69
C SER A 148 10.21 -9.82 21.46
N PRO A 149 9.16 -10.32 20.77
CA PRO A 149 8.03 -10.97 21.43
C PRO A 149 8.50 -12.12 22.32
N GLN A 150 7.92 -12.28 23.51
CA GLN A 150 8.27 -13.40 24.39
C GLN A 150 7.81 -14.74 23.81
N ASP A 151 6.65 -14.75 23.16
CA ASP A 151 6.00 -15.96 22.67
C ASP A 151 6.35 -16.30 21.20
N ALA A 152 7.29 -15.57 20.59
CA ALA A 152 7.72 -15.85 19.21
C ALA A 152 9.22 -15.58 19.01
N PRO A 153 9.98 -16.53 18.40
CA PRO A 153 11.42 -16.39 18.19
C PRO A 153 11.72 -15.48 16.99
N MET A 154 11.45 -14.18 17.16
CA MET A 154 11.63 -13.14 16.15
C MET A 154 12.04 -11.79 16.75
N LYS A 155 12.49 -10.89 15.88
CA LYS A 155 12.77 -9.48 16.14
C LYS A 155 11.90 -8.62 15.26
N ILE A 156 11.40 -7.51 15.80
CA ILE A 156 10.61 -6.51 15.09
C ILE A 156 11.34 -5.19 15.19
N LEU A 157 11.80 -4.68 14.05
CA LEU A 157 12.57 -3.45 13.92
C LEU A 157 11.71 -2.36 13.28
N GLU A 158 11.65 -1.19 13.90
CA GLU A 158 11.08 0.01 13.31
C GLU A 158 12.17 0.86 12.66
N ILE A 159 11.95 1.25 11.40
CA ILE A 159 12.79 2.21 10.69
C ILE A 159 11.93 3.43 10.30
N PRO A 160 12.06 4.56 11.03
CA PRO A 160 11.25 5.75 10.77
C PRO A 160 11.72 6.52 9.53
N TYR A 161 10.77 7.12 8.82
CA TYR A 161 11.03 8.19 7.87
C TYR A 161 11.25 9.53 8.61
N SER A 162 11.82 10.50 7.91
CA SER A 162 11.91 11.90 8.34
C SER A 162 10.53 12.37 8.78
N GLY A 163 10.47 13.12 9.87
CA GLY A 163 9.21 13.52 10.48
C GLY A 163 8.66 12.60 11.57
N ARG A 164 9.07 11.32 11.55
CA ARG A 164 8.62 10.29 12.51
C ARG A 164 7.10 10.06 12.54
N THR A 165 6.40 10.45 11.48
CA THR A 165 4.96 10.22 11.31
C THR A 165 4.68 8.90 10.59
N ILE A 166 5.65 8.38 9.85
CA ILE A 166 5.58 7.13 9.09
C ILE A 166 6.85 6.32 9.36
N SER A 167 6.70 5.01 9.52
CA SER A 167 7.79 4.05 9.71
C SER A 167 7.58 2.81 8.86
N ILE A 168 8.67 2.15 8.45
CA ILE A 168 8.63 0.76 8.00
C ILE A 168 8.88 -0.15 9.20
N ILE A 169 8.10 -1.22 9.30
CA ILE A 169 8.27 -2.28 10.28
C ILE A 169 8.84 -3.51 9.60
N ILE A 170 9.95 -4.02 10.12
CA ILE A 170 10.60 -5.23 9.64
C ILE A 170 10.43 -6.31 10.70
N VAL A 171 9.70 -7.37 10.37
CA VAL A 171 9.56 -8.56 11.21
C VAL A 171 10.55 -9.62 10.72
N MET A 172 11.46 -10.04 11.58
CA MET A 172 12.56 -10.94 11.23
C MET A 172 12.59 -12.15 12.18
N PRO A 173 12.25 -13.36 11.71
CA PRO A 173 12.42 -14.57 12.50
C PRO A 173 13.90 -14.87 12.80
N TYR A 174 14.17 -15.55 13.92
CA TYR A 174 15.55 -15.92 14.32
C TYR A 174 16.18 -17.01 13.45
N GLN A 175 15.37 -17.88 12.84
CA GLN A 175 15.87 -18.96 12.01
C GLN A 175 15.12 -18.98 10.68
N LYS A 176 15.80 -19.47 9.63
CA LYS A 176 15.30 -19.50 8.26
C LYS A 176 13.99 -20.28 8.10
N HIS A 177 13.83 -21.38 8.84
CA HIS A 177 12.64 -22.25 8.75
C HIS A 177 11.44 -21.77 9.55
N HIS A 178 11.54 -20.62 10.23
CA HIS A 178 10.43 -20.08 11.02
C HIS A 178 9.44 -19.26 10.18
N GLU A 179 9.40 -19.44 8.86
CA GLU A 179 8.42 -18.76 8.01
C GLU A 179 6.99 -19.14 8.41
N GLU A 180 6.72 -20.41 8.73
CA GLU A 180 5.40 -20.84 9.23
C GLU A 180 5.01 -20.12 10.53
N MET A 181 5.97 -19.92 11.44
CA MET A 181 5.75 -19.15 12.67
C MET A 181 5.57 -17.66 12.39
N LEU A 182 6.26 -17.10 11.38
CA LEU A 182 6.03 -15.73 10.94
C LEU A 182 4.60 -15.58 10.40
N HIS A 183 4.13 -16.52 9.57
CA HIS A 183 2.77 -16.53 9.06
C HIS A 183 1.74 -16.68 10.18
N GLU A 184 1.94 -17.60 11.12
CA GLU A 184 1.05 -17.77 12.28
C GLU A 184 1.01 -16.50 13.15
N TYR A 185 2.17 -15.92 13.41
CA TYR A 185 2.29 -14.68 14.18
C TYR A 185 1.55 -13.53 13.48
N LEU A 186 1.78 -13.33 12.18
CA LEU A 186 1.11 -12.30 11.39
C LEU A 186 -0.40 -12.55 11.26
N TYR A 187 -0.83 -13.81 11.23
CA TYR A 187 -2.25 -14.16 11.20
C TYR A 187 -2.96 -13.80 12.51
N ARG A 188 -2.25 -13.90 13.64
CA ARG A 188 -2.76 -13.54 14.96
C ARG A 188 -2.55 -12.07 15.30
N PHE A 189 -1.77 -11.34 14.50
CA PHE A 189 -1.40 -9.95 14.75
C PHE A 189 -2.62 -9.04 14.73
N THR A 190 -2.83 -8.32 15.82
CA THR A 190 -3.97 -7.44 16.03
C THR A 190 -3.58 -5.97 16.05
N SER A 191 -4.57 -5.08 16.04
CA SER A 191 -4.36 -3.66 16.29
C SER A 191 -3.80 -3.38 17.69
N GLU A 192 -4.16 -4.19 18.69
CA GLU A 192 -3.62 -4.05 20.06
C GLU A 192 -2.14 -4.42 20.10
N ASP A 193 -1.73 -5.46 19.36
CA ASP A 193 -0.31 -5.80 19.20
C ASP A 193 0.42 -4.62 18.56
N PHE A 194 -0.15 -4.03 17.50
CA PHE A 194 0.43 -2.85 16.86
C PHE A 194 0.61 -1.68 17.85
N GLU A 195 -0.44 -1.31 18.58
CA GLU A 195 -0.38 -0.24 19.60
C GLU A 195 0.62 -0.57 20.72
N TYR A 196 0.67 -1.82 21.18
CA TYR A 196 1.61 -2.25 22.21
C TYR A 196 3.08 -2.13 21.76
N ILE A 197 3.38 -2.54 20.53
CA ILE A 197 4.75 -2.55 19.99
C ILE A 197 5.22 -1.14 19.69
N PHE A 198 4.35 -0.34 19.08
CA PHE A 198 4.70 0.98 18.56
C PHE A 198 4.32 2.13 19.51
N ARG A 199 3.71 1.80 20.66
CA ARG A 199 3.28 2.76 21.70
C ARG A 199 2.47 3.93 21.13
N VAL A 200 1.60 3.64 20.17
CA VAL A 200 0.71 4.61 19.50
C VAL A 200 -0.65 4.63 20.18
#